data_AF-A0A382TIG2-F1
#
_entry.id   AF-A0A382TIG2-F1
#
_cell.length_a   1.000
_cell.length_b   1.000
_cell.length_c   1.000
_cell.angle_alpha   90.00
_cell.angle_beta   90.00
_cell.angle_gamma   90.00
#
_symmetry.space_group_name_H-M   'P 1'
#
loop_
_entity.id
_entity.type
_entity.pdbx_description
1 polymer ?
#
loop_
_entity_poly.entity_id
_entity_poly.type
_entity_poly.pdbx_seq_one_letter_code
_entity_poly.pdbx_strand_id
1 'polypeptide(L)'
;MLLANNKLSSDAALVLLKVMYHINRVNMVVGTPKTICEKSGMTLHDFHRGLRALKKCDFIRKFTKKEYMLNPDIMFNGNDRQYFIVKHMWDTQTSKGLRTK
;
A
#
# COMPACT_ATOMS: atom_id res chain seq x y z
N MET A 1 -10.63 -13.28 -6.35
CA MET A 1 -9.67 -14.18 -5.68
C MET A 1 -8.24 -13.73 -6.00
N LEU A 2 -7.82 -12.55 -5.53
CA LEU A 2 -6.53 -11.92 -5.90
C LEU A 2 -5.31 -12.51 -5.16
N LEU A 3 -5.54 -13.23 -4.06
CA LEU A 3 -4.48 -13.81 -3.23
C LEU A 3 -4.03 -15.21 -3.71
N ALA A 4 -4.76 -15.88 -4.59
CA ALA A 4 -4.49 -17.28 -4.96
C ALA A 4 -3.45 -17.46 -6.08
N ASN A 5 -3.28 -16.46 -6.96
CA ASN A 5 -2.43 -16.58 -8.15
C ASN A 5 -1.01 -16.01 -7.99
N ASN A 6 -0.76 -15.23 -6.93
CA ASN A 6 0.57 -14.77 -6.59
C ASN A 6 1.08 -15.60 -5.41
N LYS A 7 2.16 -16.38 -5.60
CA LYS A 7 2.89 -17.04 -4.49
C LYS A 7 3.53 -15.97 -3.59
N LEU A 8 2.71 -15.29 -2.81
CA LEU A 8 3.15 -14.32 -1.83
C LEU A 8 3.76 -15.10 -0.66
N SER A 9 5.01 -14.80 -0.29
CA SER A 9 5.61 -15.44 0.88
C SER A 9 4.83 -15.06 2.14
N SER A 10 4.85 -15.94 3.15
CA SER A 10 4.20 -15.68 4.44
C SER A 10 4.65 -14.35 5.06
N ASP A 11 5.93 -14.01 4.93
CA ASP A 11 6.48 -12.70 5.35
C ASP A 11 5.82 -11.53 4.63
N ALA A 12 5.61 -11.64 3.32
CA ALA A 12 5.02 -10.57 2.53
C ALA A 12 3.52 -10.43 2.79
N ALA A 13 2.82 -11.55 3.05
CA ALA A 13 1.43 -11.53 3.50
C ALA A 13 1.29 -10.85 4.87
N LEU A 14 2.20 -11.14 5.81
CA LEU A 14 2.23 -10.49 7.11
C LEU A 14 2.49 -8.98 6.97
N VAL A 15 3.48 -8.57 6.18
CA VAL A 15 3.74 -7.14 5.90
C VAL A 15 2.52 -6.47 5.29
N LEU A 16 1.85 -7.10 4.32
CA LEU A 16 0.65 -6.57 3.69
C LEU A 16 -0.44 -6.30 4.73
N LEU A 17 -0.74 -7.31 5.56
CA LEU A 17 -1.73 -7.20 6.62
C LEU A 17 -1.40 -6.03 7.55
N LYS A 18 -0.15 -5.92 8.02
CA LYS A 18 0.26 -4.82 8.90
C LYS A 18 0.17 -3.46 8.22
N VAL A 19 0.55 -3.35 6.94
CA VAL A 19 0.43 -2.11 6.17
C VAL A 19 -1.03 -1.68 5.98
N MET A 20 -1.94 -2.63 5.74
CA MET A 20 -3.37 -2.37 5.57
C MET A 20 -4.01 -1.71 6.81
N TYR A 21 -3.51 -2.01 8.02
CA TYR A 21 -3.95 -1.33 9.25
C TYR A 21 -3.47 0.13 9.37
N HIS A 22 -2.54 0.55 8.52
CA HIS A 22 -1.92 1.87 8.56
C HIS A 22 -2.22 2.71 7.32
N ILE A 23 -3.25 2.41 6.54
CA ILE A 23 -3.63 3.26 5.38
C ILE A 23 -4.61 4.36 5.76
N ASN A 24 -4.53 5.51 5.06
CA ASN A 24 -5.55 6.56 5.14
C ASN A 24 -6.65 6.37 4.07
N ARG A 25 -7.60 7.32 4.00
CA ARG A 25 -8.74 7.30 3.06
C ARG A 25 -8.37 7.30 1.57
N VAL A 26 -7.12 7.62 1.23
CA VAL A 26 -6.60 7.61 -0.14
C VAL A 26 -5.53 6.52 -0.34
N ASN A 27 -5.58 5.46 0.47
CA ASN A 27 -4.68 4.32 0.42
C ASN A 27 -3.19 4.63 0.64
N MET A 28 -2.88 5.79 1.21
CA MET A 28 -1.51 6.12 1.56
C MET A 28 -1.15 5.49 2.91
N VAL A 29 -0.01 4.82 2.95
CA VAL A 29 0.53 4.22 4.18
C VAL A 29 1.02 5.34 5.09
N VAL A 30 0.38 5.45 6.24
CA VAL A 30 0.66 6.43 7.30
C VAL A 30 1.72 5.89 8.23
N GLY A 31 2.78 6.67 8.41
CA GLY A 31 3.91 6.32 9.26
C GLY A 31 5.13 5.83 8.49
N THR A 32 6.23 5.71 9.21
CA THR A 32 7.50 5.20 8.67
C THR A 32 7.59 3.69 8.84
N PRO A 33 8.43 2.99 8.06
CA PRO A 33 8.72 1.58 8.30
C PRO A 33 9.09 1.28 9.76
N LYS A 34 9.87 2.16 10.40
CA LYS A 34 10.28 2.02 11.80
C LYS A 34 9.08 2.05 12.75
N THR A 35 8.24 3.08 12.64
CA THR A 35 7.05 3.22 13.50
C THR A 35 6.03 2.11 13.28
N ILE A 36 5.91 1.60 12.05
CA ILE A 36 5.02 0.46 11.74
C ILE A 36 5.58 -0.82 12.37
N CYS A 37 6.88 -1.06 12.25
CA CYS A 37 7.57 -2.22 12.85
C CYS A 37 7.44 -2.23 14.37
N GLU A 38 7.70 -1.10 15.03
CA GLU A 38 7.58 -0.94 16.49
C GLU A 38 6.16 -1.28 16.98
N LYS A 39 5.12 -0.80 16.27
CA LYS A 39 3.72 -1.07 16.63
C LYS A 39 3.26 -2.49 16.31
N SER A 40 3.92 -3.17 15.38
CA SER A 40 3.49 -4.48 14.88
C SER A 40 4.33 -5.66 15.40
N GLY A 41 5.40 -5.39 16.15
CA GLY A 41 6.34 -6.41 16.65
C GLY A 41 7.19 -7.04 15.54
N MET A 42 7.37 -6.35 14.41
CA MET A 42 8.18 -6.83 13.29
C MET A 42 9.58 -6.23 13.29
N THR A 43 10.56 -6.96 12.75
CA THR A 43 11.87 -6.37 12.47
C THR A 43 11.81 -5.50 11.22
N LEU A 44 12.63 -4.45 11.18
CA LEU A 44 12.81 -3.63 9.98
C LEU A 44 13.33 -4.44 8.79
N HIS A 45 14.13 -5.47 9.04
CA HIS A 45 14.66 -6.35 7.99
C HIS A 45 13.52 -7.09 7.28
N ASP A 46 12.67 -7.77 8.04
CA ASP A 46 11.56 -8.57 7.49
C ASP A 46 10.52 -7.68 6.83
N PHE A 47 10.29 -6.49 7.40
CA PHE A 47 9.43 -5.49 6.78
C PHE A 47 9.94 -5.09 5.40
N HIS A 48 11.22 -4.75 5.25
CA HIS A 48 11.78 -4.38 3.95
C HIS A 48 11.84 -5.55 2.96
N ARG A 49 12.00 -6.78 3.44
CA ARG A 49 11.95 -7.98 2.59
C ARG A 49 10.53 -8.20 2.05
N GLY A 50 9.51 -8.17 2.92
CA GLY A 50 8.12 -8.29 2.51
C GLY A 50 7.67 -7.13 1.62
N LEU A 51 8.07 -5.90 1.94
CA LEU A 51 7.79 -4.72 1.12
C LEU A 51 8.35 -4.85 -0.31
N ARG A 52 9.55 -5.45 -0.48
CA ARG A 52 10.12 -5.73 -1.81
C ARG A 52 9.28 -6.74 -2.59
N ALA A 53 8.79 -7.79 -1.93
CA ALA A 53 7.90 -8.75 -2.57
C ALA A 53 6.56 -8.12 -2.97
N LEU A 54 5.95 -7.31 -2.09
CA LEU A 54 4.69 -6.63 -2.37
C LEU A 54 4.78 -5.66 -3.55
N LYS A 55 5.93 -4.97 -3.72
CA LYS A 55 6.18 -4.15 -4.90
C LYS A 55 6.23 -4.97 -6.19
N LYS A 56 6.86 -6.14 -6.15
CA LYS A 56 6.93 -7.05 -7.31
C LYS A 56 5.57 -7.60 -7.71
N CYS A 57 4.67 -7.76 -6.75
CA CYS A 57 3.29 -8.22 -6.98
C CYS A 57 2.31 -7.09 -7.30
N ASP A 58 2.78 -5.84 -7.43
CA ASP A 58 1.96 -4.64 -7.65
C ASP A 58 0.89 -4.40 -6.56
N PHE A 59 1.16 -4.83 -5.32
CA PHE A 59 0.25 -4.60 -4.18
C PHE A 59 0.49 -3.25 -3.52
N ILE A 60 1.72 -2.75 -3.61
CA ILE A 60 2.14 -1.49 -3.01
C ILE A 60 3.19 -0.82 -3.89
N ARG A 61 3.14 0.51 -4.02
CA ARG A 61 4.15 1.27 -4.75
C ARG A 61 4.63 2.47 -3.95
N LYS A 62 5.82 2.95 -4.32
CA LYS A 62 6.34 4.20 -3.75
C LYS A 62 5.65 5.35 -4.48
N PHE A 63 4.98 6.23 -3.74
CA PHE A 63 4.23 7.35 -4.33
C PHE A 63 5.01 8.66 -4.21
N THR A 64 5.67 8.89 -3.08
CA THR A 64 6.63 9.99 -2.89
C THR A 64 7.95 9.47 -2.35
N LYS A 65 8.93 10.35 -2.10
CA LYS A 65 10.21 9.98 -1.46
C LYS A 65 9.99 9.29 -0.10
N LYS A 66 8.92 9.65 0.61
CA LYS A 66 8.64 9.20 1.99
C LYS A 66 7.44 8.25 2.11
N GLU A 67 6.54 8.25 1.13
CA GLU A 67 5.24 7.58 1.28
C GLU A 67 5.06 6.43 0.30
N TYR A 68 4.35 5.41 0.79
CA TYR A 68 3.88 4.29 0.00
C TYR A 68 2.37 4.39 -0.20
N MET A 69 1.89 3.90 -1.33
CA MET A 69 0.48 3.77 -1.64
C MET A 69 0.16 2.29 -1.80
N LEU A 70 -0.96 1.85 -1.24
CA LEU A 70 -1.52 0.51 -1.44
C LEU A 70 -2.39 0.51 -2.70
N ASN A 71 -2.31 -0.56 -3.49
CA ASN A 71 -3.13 -0.71 -4.69
C ASN A 71 -4.64 -0.70 -4.30
N PRO A 72 -5.45 0.23 -4.84
CA PRO A 72 -6.88 0.28 -4.55
C PRO A 72 -7.64 -0.96 -5.00
N ASP A 73 -7.13 -1.71 -5.98
CA ASP A 73 -7.73 -2.98 -6.42
C ASP A 73 -7.55 -4.10 -5.38
N ILE A 74 -6.58 -3.95 -4.47
CA ILE A 74 -6.32 -4.90 -3.38
C ILE A 74 -7.20 -4.61 -2.17
N MET A 75 -7.30 -3.34 -1.79
CA MET A 75 -8.14 -2.91 -0.69
C MET A 75 -8.50 -1.45 -0.89
N PHE A 76 -9.77 -1.14 -0.74
CA PHE A 76 -10.25 0.23 -0.68
C PHE A 76 -11.53 0.29 0.15
N ASN A 77 -11.58 1.20 1.12
CA ASN A 77 -12.69 1.29 2.09
C ASN A 77 -13.46 2.62 1.96
N GLY A 78 -13.39 3.30 0.80
CA GLY A 78 -14.17 4.51 0.50
C GLY A 78 -15.37 4.21 -0.39
N ASN A 79 -15.93 5.27 -0.99
CA ASN A 79 -17.01 5.14 -1.99
C ASN A 79 -16.49 5.13 -3.44
N ASP A 80 -17.34 4.77 -4.40
CA ASP A 80 -16.98 4.65 -5.82
C ASP A 80 -16.30 5.90 -6.39
N ARG A 81 -16.80 7.10 -6.07
CA ARG A 81 -16.20 8.35 -6.52
C ARG A 81 -14.76 8.50 -6.00
N GLN A 82 -14.54 8.17 -4.74
CA GLN A 82 -13.21 8.18 -4.14
C GLN A 82 -12.32 7.07 -4.70
N TYR A 83 -12.88 5.90 -5.02
CA TYR A 83 -12.14 4.81 -5.64
C TYR A 83 -11.53 5.26 -6.97
N PHE A 84 -12.31 5.88 -7.86
CA PHE A 84 -11.80 6.36 -9.15
C PHE A 84 -10.69 7.40 -8.99
N ILE A 85 -10.78 8.26 -7.99
CA ILE A 85 -9.74 9.23 -7.65
C ILE A 85 -8.45 8.50 -7.25
N VAL A 86 -8.53 7.56 -6.32
CA VAL A 86 -7.39 6.79 -5.80
C VAL A 86 -6.80 5.89 -6.89
N LYS A 87 -7.64 5.29 -7.73
CA LYS A 87 -7.21 4.51 -8.90
C LYS A 87 -6.45 5.36 -9.91
N HIS A 88 -6.96 6.56 -10.22
CA HIS A 88 -6.25 7.51 -11.07
C HIS A 88 -4.88 7.91 -10.49
N MET A 89 -4.79 8.17 -9.18
CA MET A 89 -3.51 8.45 -8.52
C MET A 89 -2.54 7.27 -8.63
N TRP A 90 -3.04 6.05 -8.43
CA TRP A 90 -2.25 4.83 -8.55
C TRP A 90 -1.69 4.66 -9.96
N ASP A 91 -2.53 4.76 -10.98
CA ASP A 91 -2.17 4.53 -12.38
C ASP A 91 -1.21 5.61 -12.91
N THR A 92 -1.42 6.87 -12.53
CA THR A 92 -0.62 8.01 -13.02
C THR A 92 0.61 8.34 -12.16
N GLN A 93 0.70 7.76 -10.95
CA GLN A 93 1.72 8.09 -9.94
C GLN A 93 1.80 9.59 -9.61
N THR A 94 0.68 10.30 -9.73
CA THR A 94 0.61 11.73 -9.43
C THR A 94 -0.74 12.08 -8.81
N SER A 95 -0.75 13.11 -7.98
CA SER A 95 -1.99 13.75 -7.53
C SER A 95 -2.39 14.94 -8.41
N LYS A 96 -1.54 15.30 -9.40
CA LYS A 96 -1.82 16.36 -10.36
C LYS A 96 -2.93 15.91 -11.31
N GLY A 97 -3.99 16.70 -11.42
CA GLY A 97 -5.18 16.39 -12.24
C GLY A 97 -6.47 16.21 -11.42
N LEU A 98 -6.37 15.93 -10.12
CA LEU A 98 -7.52 15.80 -9.21
C LEU A 98 -8.05 17.12 -8.66
N ARG A 99 -7.28 18.20 -8.85
CA ARG A 99 -7.69 19.59 -8.59
C ARG A 99 -8.23 20.19 -9.88
N THR A 100 -9.38 19.73 -10.34
CA THR A 100 -10.21 20.51 -11.27
C THR A 100 -11.10 21.42 -10.42
N LYS A 101 -11.11 22.70 -10.81
CA LYS A 101 -11.80 23.84 -10.16
C LYS A 101 -13.23 23.54 -9.77
#